data_AF-A6NYQ1-F1
#
_entry.id   AF-A6NYQ1-F1
#
_cell.length_a   1.000
_cell.length_b   1.000
_cell.length_c   1.000
_cell.angle_alpha   90.00
_cell.angle_beta   90.00
_cell.angle_gamma   90.00
#
_symmetry.space_group_name_H-M   'P 1'
#
loop_
_entity.id
_entity.type
_entity.pdbx_description
1 polymer ?
#
loop_
_entity_poly.entity_id
_entity_poly.type
_entity_poly.pdbx_seq_one_letter_code
_entity_poly.pdbx_strand_id
1 'polypeptide(L)'
;MYGREKPCSGFLLTVDERGQVMLLATETIRELTGEEVEPAECSAILSRRSFDAAFSKYVEWHAPDPSACTLRQLCLDPSCSQNS
;
A
#
# COMPACT_ATOMS: atom_id res chain seq x y z
N MET A 1 -27.84 -15.93 -4.67
CA MET A 1 -26.65 -16.64 -4.17
C MET A 1 -25.51 -15.65 -4.15
N TYR A 2 -25.21 -15.03 -3.01
CA TYR A 2 -24.06 -14.14 -2.89
C TYR A 2 -22.80 -15.01 -3.06
N GLY A 3 -22.08 -14.80 -4.16
CA GLY A 3 -20.80 -15.47 -4.38
C GLY A 3 -19.91 -15.17 -3.19
N ARG A 4 -19.39 -16.21 -2.53
CA ARG A 4 -18.32 -16.03 -1.55
C ARG A 4 -17.19 -15.30 -2.27
N GLU A 5 -17.00 -14.03 -1.96
CA GLU A 5 -15.80 -13.30 -2.35
C GLU A 5 -14.61 -14.17 -1.94
N LYS A 6 -13.70 -14.41 -2.88
CA LYS A 6 -12.49 -15.17 -2.57
C LYS A 6 -11.81 -14.47 -1.39
N PRO A 7 -11.34 -15.23 -0.38
CA PRO A 7 -10.58 -14.61 0.70
C PRO A 7 -9.43 -13.82 0.08
N CYS A 8 -9.31 -12.55 0.48
CA CYS A 8 -8.26 -11.67 0.01
C CYS A 8 -6.89 -12.31 0.27
N SER A 9 -6.04 -12.41 -0.75
CA SER A 9 -4.72 -13.08 -0.62
C SER A 9 -3.73 -12.28 0.24
N GLY A 10 -4.11 -11.07 0.65
CA GLY A 10 -3.32 -10.18 1.48
C GLY A 10 -2.66 -9.06 0.67
N PHE A 11 -2.10 -8.11 1.40
CA PHE A 11 -1.40 -6.95 0.85
C PHE A 11 0.00 -6.86 1.44
N LEU A 12 0.97 -6.47 0.62
CA LEU A 12 2.29 -6.11 1.04
C LEU A 12 2.36 -4.60 1.28
N LEU A 13 2.76 -4.22 2.48
CA LEU A 13 3.15 -2.85 2.82
C LEU A 13 4.68 -2.77 2.69
N THR A 14 5.16 -2.05 1.69
CA THR A 14 6.59 -1.91 1.40
C THR A 14 6.95 -0.44 1.19
N VAL A 15 8.23 -0.16 0.99
CA VAL A 15 8.74 1.16 0.61
C VAL A 15 9.50 1.08 -0.71
N ASP A 16 9.42 2.13 -1.52
CA ASP A 16 10.22 2.27 -2.74
C ASP A 16 11.64 2.76 -2.45
N GLU A 17 12.43 3.01 -3.50
CA GLU A 17 13.81 3.50 -3.39
C GLU A 17 13.94 4.90 -2.76
N ARG A 18 12.83 5.64 -2.66
CA ARG A 18 12.74 6.97 -2.04
C ARG A 18 12.16 6.93 -0.63
N GLY A 19 11.79 5.74 -0.15
CA GLY A 19 11.16 5.55 1.15
C GLY A 19 9.65 5.85 1.17
N GLN A 20 8.99 5.99 0.01
CA GLN A 20 7.54 6.14 -0.05
C GLN A 20 6.84 4.81 0.18
N VAL A 21 5.79 4.85 0.99
CA VAL A 21 5.00 3.66 1.29
C VAL A 21 4.19 3.26 0.07
N MET A 22 4.36 2.00 -0.33
CA MET A 22 3.57 1.35 -1.37
C MET A 22 2.70 0.26 -0.75
N LEU A 23 1.47 0.17 -1.24
CA LEU A 23 0.55 -0.91 -0.92
C LEU A 23 0.29 -1.73 -2.18
N LEU A 24 0.69 -3.00 -2.16
CA LEU A 24 0.57 -3.91 -3.31
C LEU A 24 -0.26 -5.13 -2.92
N ALA A 25 -1.24 -5.50 -3.76
CA ALA A 25 -1.91 -6.78 -3.61
C ALA A 25 -0.91 -7.91 -3.88
N THR A 26 -0.92 -8.95 -3.06
CA THR A 26 -0.02 -10.10 -3.25
C THR A 26 -0.24 -10.78 -4.60
N GLU A 27 -1.47 -10.75 -5.13
CA GLU A 27 -1.79 -11.22 -6.48
C GLU A 27 -1.06 -10.40 -7.56
N THR A 28 -1.00 -9.08 -7.39
CA THR A 28 -0.28 -8.20 -8.33
C THR A 28 1.22 -8.50 -8.31
N ILE A 29 1.81 -8.79 -7.14
CA ILE A 29 3.22 -9.20 -7.05
C ILE A 29 3.45 -10.50 -7.82
N ARG A 30 2.58 -11.50 -7.62
CA ARG A 30 2.67 -12.77 -8.33
C ARG A 30 2.51 -12.61 -9.84
N GLU A 31 1.62 -11.75 -10.30
CA GLU A 31 1.43 -11.46 -11.72
C GLU A 31 2.65 -10.77 -12.35
N LEU A 32 3.32 -9.89 -11.60
CA LEU A 32 4.48 -9.14 -12.09
C LEU A 32 5.80 -9.93 -12.03
N THR A 33 5.99 -10.73 -10.99
CA THR A 33 7.26 -11.41 -10.69
C THR A 33 7.22 -12.91 -10.97
N GLY A 34 6.04 -13.52 -10.99
CA GLY A 34 5.87 -14.97 -11.00
C GLY A 34 6.02 -15.63 -9.63
N GLU A 35 6.32 -14.87 -8.58
CA GLU A 35 6.59 -15.38 -7.24
C GLU A 35 5.42 -15.14 -6.28
N GLU A 36 5.17 -16.10 -5.39
CA GLU A 36 4.21 -15.92 -4.30
C GLU A 36 4.91 -15.26 -3.10
N VAL A 37 4.23 -14.33 -2.45
CA VAL A 37 4.74 -13.72 -1.22
C VAL A 37 4.62 -14.73 -0.08
N GLU A 38 5.75 -15.25 0.39
CA GLU A 38 5.81 -16.15 1.55
C GLU A 38 5.79 -15.33 2.86
N PRO A 39 4.75 -15.45 3.70
CA PRO A 39 4.65 -14.67 4.94
C PRO A 39 5.82 -14.85 5.91
N ALA A 40 6.52 -15.99 5.86
CA ALA A 40 7.71 -16.23 6.68
C ALA A 40 8.94 -15.39 6.27
N GLU A 41 8.97 -14.90 5.03
CA GLU A 41 10.05 -14.03 4.52
C GLU A 41 9.77 -12.54 4.75
N CYS A 42 8.52 -12.19 5.10
CA CYS A 42 8.15 -10.84 5.48
C CYS A 42 8.80 -10.43 6.80
N SER A 43 9.21 -9.16 6.91
CA SER A 43 9.74 -8.60 8.17
C SER A 43 8.73 -8.67 9.33
N ALA A 44 7.44 -8.61 9.02
CA ALA A 44 6.36 -8.83 9.97
C ALA A 44 5.04 -9.15 9.24
N ILE A 45 4.13 -9.82 9.95
CA ILE A 45 2.74 -10.02 9.51
C ILE A 45 1.86 -9.13 10.37
N LEU A 46 1.14 -8.20 9.74
CA LEU A 46 0.23 -7.30 10.44
C LEU A 46 -1.19 -7.84 10.42
N SER A 47 -1.87 -7.72 11.57
CA SER A 47 -3.32 -7.83 11.57
C SER A 47 -3.94 -6.67 10.80
N ARG A 48 -5.16 -6.86 10.27
CA ARG A 48 -5.90 -5.77 9.60
C ARG A 48 -5.98 -4.49 10.45
N ARG A 49 -6.25 -4.61 11.75
CA ARG A 49 -6.34 -3.43 12.64
C ARG A 49 -5.00 -2.72 12.81
N SER A 50 -3.92 -3.49 12.93
CA SER A 50 -2.56 -2.94 13.04
C SER A 50 -2.16 -2.22 11.75
N PHE A 51 -2.52 -2.81 10.61
CA PHE A 51 -2.33 -2.21 9.30
C PHE A 51 -3.11 -0.90 9.16
N ASP A 52 -4.41 -0.89 9.44
CA ASP A 52 -5.27 0.30 9.34
C ASP A 52 -4.73 1.44 10.22
N ALA A 53 -4.28 1.12 11.44
CA ALA A 53 -3.68 2.10 12.36
C ALA A 53 -2.36 2.67 11.85
N ALA A 54 -1.46 1.83 11.33
CA ALA A 54 -0.18 2.25 10.79
C ALA A 54 -0.38 3.13 9.54
N PHE A 55 -1.25 2.71 8.62
CA PHE A 55 -1.53 3.45 7.40
C PHE A 55 -2.22 4.79 7.68
N SER A 56 -3.13 4.85 8.65
CA SER A 56 -3.72 6.13 9.09
C SER A 56 -2.67 7.12 9.57
N LYS A 57 -1.65 6.66 10.33
CA LYS A 57 -0.55 7.51 10.78
C LYS A 57 0.36 7.95 9.65
N TYR A 58 0.62 7.07 8.68
CA TYR A 58 1.32 7.46 7.46
C TYR A 58 0.61 8.60 6.74
N VAL A 59 -0.71 8.50 6.54
CA VAL A 59 -1.53 9.55 5.91
C VAL A 59 -1.43 10.87 6.66
N GLU A 60 -1.57 10.86 7.99
CA GLU A 60 -1.45 12.06 8.82
C GLU A 60 -0.08 12.74 8.67
N TRP A 61 1.01 11.96 8.62
CA TRP A 61 2.36 12.51 8.50
C TRP A 61 2.69 13.06 7.11
N HIS A 62 2.06 12.53 6.06
CA HIS A 62 2.37 12.87 4.67
C HIS A 62 1.33 13.79 4.01
N ALA A 63 0.26 14.15 4.72
CA ALA A 63 -0.70 15.17 4.30
C ALA A 63 -0.75 16.32 5.31
N PRO A 64 0.31 17.17 5.37
CA PRO A 64 0.47 18.18 6.41
C PRO A 64 -0.54 19.34 6.34
N ASP A 65 -1.15 19.58 5.17
CA ASP A 65 -2.15 20.63 5.00
C ASP A 65 -3.58 20.06 5.11
N PRO A 66 -4.31 20.34 6.21
CA PRO A 66 -5.68 19.85 6.40
C PRO A 66 -6.69 20.55 5.48
N SER A 67 -6.33 21.67 4.85
CA SER A 67 -7.19 22.41 3.93
C SER A 67 -7.05 21.96 2.48
N ALA A 68 -5.99 21.23 2.15
CA ALA A 68 -5.73 20.67 0.82
C ALA A 68 -6.25 19.23 0.70
N CYS A 69 -6.47 18.78 -0.54
CA CYS A 69 -6.88 17.41 -0.82
C CYS A 69 -5.80 16.41 -0.36
N THR A 70 -6.12 15.57 0.62
CA THR A 70 -5.22 14.55 1.19
C THR A 70 -4.66 13.62 0.12
N LEU A 71 -5.51 13.10 -0.78
CA LEU A 71 -5.06 12.20 -1.85
C LEU A 71 -4.08 12.88 -2.80
N ARG A 72 -4.27 14.17 -3.07
CA ARG A 72 -3.33 14.93 -3.89
C ARG A 72 -1.99 15.11 -3.19
N GLN A 73 -1.99 15.40 -1.89
CA GLN A 73 -0.77 15.50 -1.11
C GLN A 73 0.02 14.18 -1.08
N LEU A 74 -0.70 13.05 -0.99
CA LEU A 74 -0.09 11.71 -1.04
C LEU A 74 0.38 11.30 -2.45
N CYS A 75 -0.28 11.76 -3.52
CA CYS A 75 0.10 11.46 -4.91
C CYS A 75 1.27 12.30 -5.43
N LEU A 76 1.70 13.35 -4.73
CA LEU A 76 2.76 14.25 -5.18
C LEU A 76 4.15 13.64 -4.95
N ASP A 77 4.40 12.47 -5.53
CA ASP A 77 5.73 12.13 -6.00
C ASP A 77 5.97 12.91 -7.32
N PRO A 78 7.12 13.58 -7.50
CA PRO A 78 7.44 14.31 -8.73
C PRO A 78 7.41 13.45 -10.02
N SER A 79 7.37 12.12 -9.92
CA SER A 79 7.16 11.20 -11.06
C SER A 79 5.74 11.23 -11.63
N CYS A 80 4.70 11.55 -10.85
CA CYS A 80 3.34 11.75 -11.36
C CYS A 80 3.17 13.09 -12.12
N SER A 81 4.20 13.94 -12.12
CA SER A 81 4.22 15.23 -12.83
C SER A 81 4.97 15.19 -14.16
N GLN A 82 5.52 14.05 -14.56
CA GLN A 82 6.17 13.88 -15.86
C GLN A 82 5.51 12.75 -16.66
N ASN A 83 4.38 13.06 -17.28
CA ASN A 83 4.14 12.75 -18.69
C ASN A 83 2.83 13.37 -19.15
N SER A 84 2.99 14.48 -19.88
CA SER A 84 2.13 15.07 -20.93
C SER A 84 0.71 15.53 -20.56
#